data_AF-A0A3C0EN80-F1
#
_entry.id   AF-A0A3C0EN80-F1
#
_cell.length_a   1.000
_cell.length_b   1.000
_cell.length_c   1.000
_cell.angle_alpha   90.00
_cell.angle_beta   90.00
_cell.angle_gamma   90.00
#
_symmetry.space_group_name_H-M   'P 1'
#
loop_
_entity.id
_entity.type
_entity.pdbx_description
1 polymer ?
#
loop_
_entity_poly.entity_id
_entity_poly.type
_entity_poly.pdbx_seq_one_letter_code
_entity_poly.pdbx_strand_id
1 'polypeptide(L)'
;MSQWYDACDQGQYLPKVSADYCSRCGASISSKAVTAKGCAFCINQTIHWQKIVRVSAYEPPISDWIVTLKFKHAWRWGQMLGELLTPHLDLPDLQDNPTAICPVPMHWYRRWERGYNQSQLIADCVGRHLHLPVMPLLKRIRYTPSQTRVVPSQRTVNVSQSVGPRPINLNGWT
;
A
#
# COMPACT_ATOMS: atom_id res chain seq x y z
N MET A 1 -4.22 -24.00 13.10
CA MET A 1 -4.56 -22.78 12.33
C MET A 1 -4.66 -21.66 13.34
N SER A 2 -3.96 -20.53 13.13
CA SER A 2 -3.93 -19.50 14.18
C SER A 2 -5.33 -18.91 14.32
N GLN A 3 -5.79 -18.82 15.57
CA GLN A 3 -7.06 -18.30 16.06
C GLN A 3 -7.53 -16.97 15.40
N TRP A 4 -6.63 -16.29 14.70
CA TRP A 4 -6.80 -15.02 14.01
C TRP A 4 -7.36 -15.15 12.59
N TYR A 5 -7.04 -16.24 11.86
CA TYR A 5 -7.59 -16.47 10.52
C TYR A 5 -9.09 -16.70 10.61
N ASP A 6 -9.50 -17.51 11.61
CA ASP A 6 -10.90 -17.82 11.88
C ASP A 6 -11.67 -16.59 12.41
N ALA A 7 -11.03 -15.70 13.18
CA ALA A 7 -11.66 -14.48 13.70
C ALA A 7 -11.94 -13.40 12.62
N CYS A 8 -11.12 -13.35 11.56
CA CYS A 8 -11.38 -12.50 10.39
C CYS A 8 -12.50 -13.09 9.52
N ASP A 9 -12.49 -14.42 9.33
CA ASP A 9 -13.50 -15.15 8.55
C ASP A 9 -14.89 -15.11 9.22
N GLN A 10 -14.93 -15.06 10.56
CA GLN A 10 -16.16 -14.93 11.35
C GLN A 10 -16.62 -13.46 11.55
N GLY A 11 -15.95 -12.48 10.95
CA GLY A 11 -16.36 -11.06 11.01
C GLY A 11 -16.21 -10.39 12.39
N GLN A 12 -15.54 -11.02 13.36
CA GLN A 12 -15.47 -10.54 14.75
C GLN A 12 -14.41 -9.46 14.98
N TYR A 13 -13.47 -9.27 14.04
CA TYR A 13 -12.38 -8.29 14.12
C TYR A 13 -12.23 -7.47 12.83
N LEU A 14 -13.34 -6.90 12.33
CA LEU A 14 -13.28 -6.01 11.18
C LEU A 14 -12.62 -4.68 11.58
N PRO A 15 -11.66 -4.18 10.79
CA PRO A 15 -11.05 -2.89 11.07
C PRO A 15 -12.06 -1.77 10.95
N LYS A 16 -11.88 -0.72 11.74
CA LYS A 16 -12.65 0.50 11.54
C LYS A 16 -12.27 1.11 10.19
N VAL A 17 -13.11 0.86 9.20
CA VAL A 17 -13.04 1.53 7.90
C VAL A 17 -13.36 3.01 8.16
N SER A 18 -12.40 3.88 7.88
CA SER A 18 -12.57 5.32 8.07
C SER A 18 -12.58 6.04 6.73
N ALA A 19 -13.72 6.64 6.39
CA ALA A 19 -13.83 7.56 5.27
C ALA A 19 -13.14 8.92 5.56
N ASP A 20 -12.85 9.22 6.83
CA ASP A 20 -12.21 10.47 7.23
C ASP A 20 -10.70 10.40 7.06
N TYR A 21 -10.26 10.67 5.83
CA TYR A 21 -8.89 10.99 5.50
C TYR A 21 -8.77 11.88 4.28
N CYS A 22 -7.63 12.55 4.15
CA CYS A 22 -7.33 13.30 2.95
C CYS A 22 -6.92 12.32 1.82
N SER A 23 -7.71 12.24 0.76
CA SER A 23 -7.38 11.45 -0.43
C SER A 23 -6.11 11.91 -1.16
N ARG A 24 -5.62 13.14 -0.89
CA ARG A 24 -4.32 13.61 -1.42
C ARG A 24 -3.12 13.08 -0.65
N CYS A 25 -3.13 13.06 0.69
CA CYS A 25 -1.93 12.72 1.47
C CYS A 25 -2.08 11.55 2.45
N GLY A 26 -3.29 11.01 2.62
CA GLY A 26 -3.59 9.92 3.55
C GLY A 26 -3.74 10.33 5.02
N ALA A 27 -3.62 11.62 5.36
CA ALA A 27 -3.74 12.09 6.74
C ALA A 27 -5.14 11.82 7.30
N SER A 28 -5.22 11.29 8.53
CA SER A 28 -6.47 11.15 9.28
C SER A 28 -7.00 12.54 9.63
N ILE A 29 -7.96 13.02 8.85
CA ILE A 29 -8.62 14.30 9.02
C ILE A 29 -10.06 14.16 8.55
N SER A 30 -10.98 14.90 9.17
CA SER A 30 -12.37 14.92 8.71
C SER A 30 -12.44 15.33 7.24
N SER A 31 -13.26 14.63 6.47
CA SER A 31 -13.61 14.97 5.09
C SER A 31 -14.04 16.43 4.93
N LYS A 32 -14.73 16.99 5.94
CA LYS A 32 -15.17 18.40 5.97
C LYS A 32 -14.02 19.42 6.07
N ALA A 33 -12.84 18.99 6.52
CA ALA A 33 -11.65 19.83 6.64
C ALA A 33 -10.69 19.68 5.43
N VAL A 34 -11.12 18.97 4.38
CA VAL A 34 -10.39 18.85 3.11
C VAL A 34 -10.97 19.85 2.12
N THR A 35 -10.12 20.69 1.54
CA THR A 35 -10.49 21.62 0.46
C THR A 35 -10.08 21.06 -0.90
N ALA A 36 -10.51 21.71 -2.00
CA ALA A 36 -10.02 21.40 -3.35
C ALA A 36 -8.49 21.49 -3.47
N LYS A 37 -7.84 22.35 -2.67
CA LYS A 37 -6.37 22.49 -2.63
C LYS A 37 -5.70 21.48 -1.69
N GLY A 38 -6.46 20.67 -0.95
CA GLY A 38 -5.97 19.71 0.04
C GLY A 38 -6.31 20.07 1.48
N CYS A 39 -5.74 19.32 2.43
CA CYS A 39 -5.92 19.53 3.87
C CYS A 39 -4.75 20.31 4.49
N ALA A 40 -4.85 20.65 5.77
CA ALA A 40 -3.80 21.36 6.53
C ALA A 40 -2.40 20.72 6.43
N PHE A 41 -2.30 19.40 6.24
CA PHE A 41 -1.02 18.70 6.12
C PHE A 41 -0.37 18.80 4.73
N CYS A 42 -1.14 19.01 3.66
CA CYS A 42 -0.66 18.86 2.28
C CYS A 42 -0.96 20.02 1.34
N ILE A 43 -1.66 21.06 1.82
CA ILE A 43 -2.07 22.20 1.00
C ILE A 43 -0.89 22.92 0.33
N ASN A 44 0.27 22.96 1.00
CA ASN A 44 1.51 23.57 0.50
C ASN A 44 2.54 22.52 0.03
N GLN A 45 2.11 21.29 -0.24
CA GLN A 45 3.01 20.22 -0.71
C GLN A 45 2.74 19.89 -2.18
N THR A 46 3.84 19.73 -2.93
CA THR A 46 3.81 19.11 -4.26
C THR A 46 3.64 17.61 -4.09
N ILE A 47 2.53 17.08 -4.62
CA ILE A 47 2.19 15.66 -4.57
C ILE A 47 2.16 15.13 -6.00
N HIS A 48 2.88 14.03 -6.25
CA HIS A 48 3.06 13.44 -7.58
C HIS A 48 2.14 12.26 -7.88
N TRP A 49 1.13 12.02 -7.03
CA TRP A 49 0.10 11.02 -7.25
C TRP A 49 -1.28 11.68 -7.24
N GLN A 50 -2.23 11.11 -7.97
CA GLN A 50 -3.59 11.67 -8.08
C GLN A 50 -4.40 11.42 -6.80
N LYS A 51 -4.36 10.18 -6.29
CA LYS A 51 -5.19 9.73 -5.17
C LYS A 51 -4.44 8.70 -4.31
N ILE A 52 -4.59 8.81 -3.00
CA ILE A 52 -4.27 7.76 -2.02
C ILE A 52 -5.58 7.11 -1.62
N VAL A 53 -5.57 5.77 -1.58
CA VAL A 53 -6.64 4.97 -0.99
C VAL A 53 -6.07 4.25 0.23
N ARG A 54 -6.80 4.31 1.34
CA ARG A 54 -6.49 3.52 2.55
C ARG A 54 -7.77 2.91 3.12
N VAL A 55 -7.64 1.74 3.76
CA VAL A 55 -8.74 1.09 4.47
C VAL A 55 -8.96 1.73 5.85
N SER A 56 -7.87 1.95 6.59
CA SER A 56 -7.92 2.43 7.97
C SER A 56 -6.68 3.25 8.35
N ALA A 57 -6.70 3.81 9.56
CA ALA A 57 -5.47 4.22 10.24
C ALA A 57 -4.57 3.01 10.54
N TYR A 58 -3.28 3.28 10.76
CA TYR A 58 -2.32 2.27 11.18
C TYR A 58 -2.49 1.98 12.68
N GLU A 59 -3.59 1.35 13.03
CA GLU A 59 -4.02 1.01 14.38
C GLU A 59 -4.49 -0.45 14.42
N PRO A 60 -4.55 -1.09 15.60
CA PRO A 60 -5.11 -2.41 15.71
C PRO A 60 -6.56 -2.49 15.20
N PRO A 61 -6.97 -3.58 14.53
CA PRO A 61 -6.19 -4.81 14.32
C PRO A 61 -5.26 -4.76 13.09
N ILE A 62 -5.36 -3.74 12.24
CA ILE A 62 -4.64 -3.66 10.95
C ILE A 62 -3.12 -3.58 11.13
N SER A 63 -2.66 -2.84 12.14
CA SER A 63 -1.23 -2.79 12.47
C SER A 63 -0.65 -4.19 12.71
N ASP A 64 -1.40 -5.04 13.42
CA ASP A 64 -0.95 -6.37 13.85
C ASP A 64 -0.94 -7.35 12.68
N TRP A 65 -1.91 -7.21 11.78
CA TRP A 65 -1.98 -7.96 10.53
C TRP A 65 -0.84 -7.59 9.59
N ILE A 66 -0.53 -6.30 9.46
CA ILE A 66 0.61 -5.82 8.67
C ILE A 66 1.94 -6.31 9.27
N VAL A 67 2.08 -6.31 10.59
CA VAL A 67 3.26 -6.86 11.29
C VAL A 67 3.38 -8.36 11.05
N THR A 68 2.27 -9.09 11.17
CA THR A 68 2.20 -10.54 10.91
C THR A 68 2.63 -10.86 9.49
N LEU A 69 2.11 -10.13 8.49
CA LEU A 69 2.54 -10.24 7.10
C LEU A 69 4.01 -9.85 6.89
N LYS A 70 4.60 -8.95 7.70
CA LYS A 70 6.01 -8.54 7.51
C LYS A 70 7.02 -9.47 8.19
N PHE A 71 6.64 -10.17 9.26
CA PHE A 71 7.64 -10.79 10.15
C PHE A 71 7.31 -12.23 10.58
N LYS A 72 6.11 -12.74 10.33
CA LYS A 72 5.71 -14.10 10.76
C LYS A 72 5.57 -15.10 9.60
N HIS A 73 6.23 -14.83 8.47
CA HIS A 73 6.14 -15.64 7.24
C HIS A 73 4.70 -15.95 6.76
N ALA A 74 3.76 -15.09 7.12
CA ALA A 74 2.34 -15.34 6.97
C ALA A 74 1.83 -14.82 5.61
N TRP A 75 2.38 -15.33 4.51
CA TRP A 75 2.10 -14.86 3.15
C TRP A 75 0.61 -14.83 2.78
N ARG A 76 -0.20 -15.76 3.33
CA ARG A 76 -1.66 -15.80 3.10
C ARG A 76 -2.37 -14.52 3.52
N TRP A 77 -1.83 -13.78 4.47
CA TRP A 77 -2.36 -12.47 4.88
C TRP A 77 -2.28 -11.43 3.75
N GLY A 78 -1.42 -11.63 2.76
CA GLY A 78 -1.35 -10.75 1.59
C GLY A 78 -2.62 -10.80 0.75
N GLN A 79 -3.22 -11.99 0.60
CA GLN A 79 -4.52 -12.13 -0.07
C GLN A 79 -5.62 -11.45 0.72
N MET A 80 -5.74 -11.76 2.01
CA MET A 80 -6.76 -11.18 2.89
C MET A 80 -6.69 -9.63 2.93
N LEU A 81 -5.49 -9.05 3.01
CA LEU A 81 -5.31 -7.59 2.96
C LEU A 81 -5.62 -7.01 1.59
N GLY A 82 -5.42 -7.77 0.51
CA GLY A 82 -5.83 -7.37 -0.84
C GLY A 82 -7.35 -7.38 -1.02
N GLU A 83 -8.02 -8.42 -0.53
CA GLU A 83 -9.50 -8.53 -0.49
C GLU A 83 -10.10 -7.40 0.33
N LEU A 84 -9.48 -7.05 1.46
CA LEU A 84 -9.90 -5.92 2.28
C LEU A 84 -9.72 -4.57 1.56
N LEU A 85 -8.65 -4.39 0.78
CA LEU A 85 -8.38 -3.13 0.07
C LEU A 85 -9.28 -2.94 -1.15
N THR A 86 -9.60 -4.03 -1.85
CA THR A 86 -10.25 -3.99 -3.17
C THR A 86 -11.55 -3.19 -3.21
N PRO A 87 -12.50 -3.34 -2.26
CA PRO A 87 -13.76 -2.57 -2.24
C PRO A 87 -13.58 -1.05 -2.13
N HIS A 88 -12.39 -0.58 -1.73
CA HIS A 88 -12.09 0.84 -1.59
C HIS A 88 -11.40 1.44 -2.83
N LEU A 89 -11.04 0.62 -3.80
CA LEU A 89 -10.41 1.06 -5.05
C LEU A 89 -11.49 1.49 -6.03
N ASP A 90 -11.94 2.73 -5.89
CA ASP A 90 -12.84 3.36 -6.85
C ASP A 90 -12.03 3.82 -8.09
N LEU A 91 -11.98 2.95 -9.12
CA LEU A 91 -11.24 3.19 -10.36
C LEU A 91 -11.85 4.28 -11.27
N PRO A 92 -13.18 4.39 -11.44
CA PRO A 92 -13.83 5.43 -12.24
C PRO A 92 -13.42 6.87 -11.90
N ASP A 93 -12.99 7.11 -10.66
CA ASP A 93 -12.53 8.42 -10.18
C ASP A 93 -11.11 8.82 -10.67
N LEU A 94 -10.40 7.91 -11.34
CA LEU A 94 -9.05 8.18 -11.85
C LEU A 94 -9.15 8.75 -13.26
N GLN A 95 -8.55 9.93 -13.48
CA GLN A 95 -8.68 10.70 -14.73
C GLN A 95 -8.30 9.92 -15.99
N ASP A 96 -7.42 8.92 -15.86
CA ASP A 96 -6.81 8.22 -16.99
C ASP A 96 -7.13 6.70 -17.05
N ASN A 97 -7.99 6.16 -16.16
CA ASN A 97 -8.22 4.72 -15.97
C ASN A 97 -6.92 3.87 -15.86
N PRO A 98 -6.62 3.26 -14.70
CA PRO A 98 -5.37 2.54 -14.54
C PRO A 98 -5.29 1.34 -15.50
N THR A 99 -4.20 1.25 -16.27
CA THR A 99 -3.94 0.16 -17.20
C THR A 99 -3.14 -0.99 -16.58
N ALA A 100 -2.55 -0.76 -15.40
CA ALA A 100 -1.70 -1.73 -14.71
C ALA A 100 -1.57 -1.44 -13.22
N ILE A 101 -1.14 -2.45 -12.46
CA ILE A 101 -0.77 -2.33 -11.05
C ILE A 101 0.71 -2.58 -10.90
N CYS A 102 1.43 -1.65 -10.27
CA CYS A 102 2.84 -1.83 -9.96
C CYS A 102 3.08 -1.99 -8.45
N PRO A 103 3.51 -3.18 -7.98
CA PRO A 103 3.87 -3.36 -6.58
C PRO A 103 5.18 -2.65 -6.27
N VAL A 104 5.25 -2.01 -5.09
CA VAL A 104 6.49 -1.41 -4.62
C VAL A 104 7.53 -2.52 -4.34
N PRO A 105 8.75 -2.43 -4.89
CA PRO A 105 9.74 -3.49 -4.77
C PRO A 105 10.37 -3.49 -3.38
N MET A 106 10.69 -4.69 -2.91
CA MET A 106 11.52 -4.89 -1.72
C MET A 106 12.97 -5.17 -2.14
N HIS A 107 13.93 -4.80 -1.28
CA HIS A 107 15.33 -5.16 -1.49
C HIS A 107 15.51 -6.68 -1.46
N TRP A 108 16.37 -7.22 -2.33
CA TRP A 108 16.55 -8.66 -2.52
C TRP A 108 16.90 -9.38 -1.22
N TYR A 109 17.77 -8.82 -0.38
CA TYR A 109 18.14 -9.41 0.92
C TYR A 109 16.92 -9.58 1.84
N ARG A 110 16.06 -8.56 1.93
CA ARG A 110 14.81 -8.63 2.71
C ARG A 110 13.79 -9.58 2.08
N ARG A 111 13.79 -9.71 0.76
CA ARG A 111 12.96 -10.70 0.05
C ARG A 111 13.40 -12.10 0.38
N TRP A 112 14.70 -12.35 0.44
CA TRP A 112 15.26 -13.63 0.85
C TRP A 112 14.93 -13.94 2.31
N GLU A 113 15.18 -13.00 3.24
CA GLU A 113 14.85 -13.15 4.66
C GLU A 113 13.35 -13.39 4.90
N ARG A 114 12.47 -12.67 4.19
CA ARG A 114 11.00 -12.76 4.38
C ARG A 114 10.36 -13.93 3.61
N GLY A 115 10.96 -14.35 2.50
CA GLY A 115 10.42 -15.35 1.56
C GLY A 115 9.43 -14.80 0.51
N TYR A 116 8.95 -13.56 0.65
CA TYR A 116 8.00 -12.94 -0.29
C TYR A 116 8.06 -11.41 -0.26
N ASN A 117 7.45 -10.76 -1.26
CA ASN A 117 7.18 -9.32 -1.26
C ASN A 117 5.71 -9.07 -0.88
N GLN A 118 5.46 -8.50 0.30
CA GLN A 118 4.11 -8.20 0.79
C GLN A 118 3.29 -7.33 -0.19
N SER A 119 3.95 -6.36 -0.85
CA SER A 119 3.27 -5.49 -1.81
C SER A 119 2.91 -6.24 -3.09
N GLN A 120 3.68 -7.26 -3.47
CA GLN A 120 3.35 -8.13 -4.60
C GLN A 120 2.10 -8.96 -4.28
N LEU A 121 2.04 -9.59 -3.11
CA LEU A 121 0.89 -10.42 -2.72
C LEU A 121 -0.43 -9.65 -2.72
N ILE A 122 -0.40 -8.41 -2.21
CA ILE A 122 -1.56 -7.52 -2.24
C ILE A 122 -1.91 -7.12 -3.68
N ALA A 123 -0.90 -6.73 -4.48
CA ALA A 123 -1.10 -6.34 -5.87
C ALA A 123 -1.68 -7.48 -6.73
N ASP A 124 -1.22 -8.72 -6.55
CA ASP A 124 -1.73 -9.92 -7.24
C ASP A 124 -3.20 -10.19 -6.89
N CYS A 125 -3.59 -9.95 -5.64
CA CYS A 125 -4.99 -10.05 -5.23
C CYS A 125 -5.85 -8.97 -5.89
N VAL A 126 -5.40 -7.72 -5.83
CA VAL A 126 -6.11 -6.57 -6.40
C VAL A 126 -6.21 -6.69 -7.93
N GLY A 127 -5.14 -7.07 -8.62
CA GLY A 127 -5.12 -7.22 -10.08
C GLY A 127 -6.06 -8.31 -10.57
N ARG A 128 -6.22 -9.41 -9.83
CA ARG A 128 -7.23 -10.43 -10.14
C ARG A 128 -8.66 -9.89 -10.06
N HIS A 129 -8.97 -9.07 -9.04
CA HIS A 129 -10.31 -8.51 -8.86
C HIS A 129 -10.62 -7.39 -9.85
N LEU A 130 -9.63 -6.56 -10.16
CA LEU A 130 -9.80 -5.43 -11.08
C LEU A 130 -9.55 -5.81 -12.55
N HIS A 131 -9.20 -7.07 -12.82
CA HIS A 131 -8.78 -7.53 -14.15
C HIS A 131 -7.64 -6.70 -14.74
N LEU A 132 -6.72 -6.25 -13.89
CA LEU A 132 -5.55 -5.45 -14.29
C LEU A 132 -4.26 -6.27 -14.21
N PRO A 133 -3.37 -6.14 -15.20
CA PRO A 133 -2.07 -6.79 -15.17
C PRO A 133 -1.20 -6.22 -14.04
N VAL A 134 -0.53 -7.09 -13.31
CA VAL A 134 0.44 -6.71 -12.28
C VAL A 134 1.84 -6.71 -12.87
N MET A 135 2.45 -5.54 -12.98
CA MET A 135 3.75 -5.36 -13.63
C MET A 135 4.78 -4.77 -12.67
N PRO A 136 5.97 -5.37 -12.52
CA PRO A 136 7.02 -4.83 -11.65
C PRO A 136 7.78 -3.68 -12.33
N LEU A 137 7.09 -2.56 -12.59
CA LEU A 137 7.62 -1.35 -13.24
C LEU A 137 8.69 -0.62 -12.42
N LEU A 138 8.86 -1.00 -11.16
CA LEU A 138 9.81 -0.42 -10.22
C LEU A 138 10.87 -1.46 -9.80
N LYS A 139 12.10 -1.00 -9.63
CA LYS A 139 13.19 -1.77 -9.02
C LYS A 139 13.72 -1.09 -7.77
N ARG A 140 14.16 -1.90 -6.81
CA ARG A 140 14.88 -1.40 -5.63
C ARG A 140 16.34 -1.16 -6.02
N ILE A 141 16.82 0.08 -5.90
CA ILE A 141 18.18 0.47 -6.31
C ILE A 141 19.18 0.29 -5.16
N ARG A 142 18.77 0.60 -3.92
CA ARG A 142 19.66 0.59 -2.76
C ARG A 142 19.09 -0.24 -1.61
N TYR A 143 19.97 -0.91 -0.87
CA TYR A 143 19.64 -1.39 0.47
C TYR A 143 19.48 -0.20 1.40
N THR A 144 18.41 -0.18 2.19
CA THR A 144 18.19 0.86 3.18
C THR A 144 17.95 0.21 4.53
N PRO A 145 18.43 0.78 5.66
CA PRO A 145 18.06 0.30 6.98
C PRO A 145 16.54 0.14 7.12
N SER A 146 16.09 -0.82 7.94
CA SER A 146 14.66 -0.98 8.21
C SER A 146 14.08 0.32 8.73
N GLN A 147 12.96 0.79 8.17
CA GLN A 147 12.29 2.00 8.65
C GLN A 147 11.83 1.91 10.11
N THR A 148 11.71 0.70 10.66
CA THR A 148 11.42 0.50 12.09
C THR A 148 12.58 0.91 13.00
N ARG A 149 13.81 0.95 12.47
CA ARG A 149 15.02 1.37 13.18
C ARG A 149 15.39 2.84 12.92
N VAL A 150 14.57 3.56 12.15
CA VAL A 150 14.82 4.95 11.75
C VAL A 150 13.79 5.87 12.41
N VAL A 151 14.29 6.95 13.01
CA VAL A 151 13.48 8.00 13.65
C VAL A 151 12.46 8.55 12.63
N PRO A 152 11.22 8.88 13.02
CA PRO A 152 10.18 9.30 12.08
C PRO A 152 10.61 10.41 11.10
N SER A 153 11.36 11.41 11.57
CA SER A 153 11.89 12.52 10.77
C SER A 153 12.87 12.09 9.67
N GLN A 154 13.54 10.96 9.83
CA GLN A 154 14.55 10.44 8.90
C GLN A 154 13.99 9.39 7.93
N ARG A 155 12.72 8.97 8.09
CA ARG A 155 12.11 7.93 7.23
C ARG A 155 12.05 8.36 5.77
N THR A 156 11.73 9.63 5.50
CA THR A 156 11.67 10.19 4.14
C THR A 156 13.04 10.14 3.46
N VAL A 157 14.11 10.51 4.18
CA VAL A 157 15.50 10.46 3.70
C VAL A 157 15.96 9.03 3.48
N ASN A 158 15.54 8.10 4.34
CA ASN A 158 15.89 6.68 4.20
C ASN A 158 15.28 6.04 2.93
N VAL A 159 14.13 6.56 2.46
CA VAL A 159 13.45 6.06 1.25
C VAL A 159 13.89 6.81 -0.02
N SER A 160 14.42 8.02 0.09
CA SER A 160 14.83 8.81 -1.08
C SER A 160 15.86 8.02 -1.92
N GLN A 161 15.69 8.08 -3.24
CA GLN A 161 16.56 7.44 -4.23
C GLN A 161 16.73 5.91 -4.08
N SER A 162 15.87 5.25 -3.28
CA SER A 162 15.97 3.80 -3.01
C SER A 162 15.15 2.93 -3.97
N VAL A 163 14.22 3.55 -4.71
CA VAL A 163 13.38 2.95 -5.74
C VAL A 163 13.53 3.76 -7.01
N GLY A 164 13.56 3.10 -8.16
CA GLY A 164 13.48 3.77 -9.44
C GLY A 164 12.84 2.88 -10.51
N PRO A 165 12.73 3.40 -11.74
CA PRO A 165 12.08 2.67 -12.83
C PRO A 165 12.87 1.41 -13.19
N ARG A 166 12.14 0.33 -13.46
CA ARG A 166 12.67 -0.87 -14.09
C ARG A 166 12.60 -0.66 -15.61
N PRO A 167 13.70 -0.87 -16.35
CA PRO A 167 13.65 -0.77 -17.81
C PRO A 167 12.76 -1.92 -18.33
N ILE A 168 11.55 -1.58 -18.75
CA ILE A 168 10.57 -2.47 -19.37
C ILE A 168 10.10 -1.77 -20.64
N ASN A 169 9.95 -2.54 -21.72
CA ASN A 169 9.35 -2.04 -22.93
C ASN A 169 7.83 -1.92 -22.73
N LEU A 170 7.33 -0.69 -22.77
CA LEU A 170 5.90 -0.37 -22.63
C LEU A 170 5.25 -0.01 -23.99
N ASN A 171 5.90 -0.30 -25.12
CA ASN A 171 5.30 -0.06 -26.43
C ASN A 171 3.98 -0.83 -26.56
N GLY A 172 2.90 -0.12 -26.91
CA GLY A 172 1.54 -0.65 -27.01
C GLY A 172 0.72 -0.58 -25.72
N TRP A 173 1.24 0.02 -24.66
CA TRP A 173 0.51 0.32 -23.43
C TRP A 173 0.12 1.81 -23.41
N THR A 174 -1.01 2.14 -24.04
CA THR A 174 -1.67 3.46 -23.97
C THR A 174 -3.17 3.28 -23.98
#